data_AF-A0AA87BDE8-F1
#
_entry.id   AF-A0AA87BDE8-F1
#
_cell.length_a   1.000
_cell.length_b   1.000
_cell.length_c   1.000
_cell.angle_alpha   90.00
_cell.angle_beta   90.00
_cell.angle_gamma   90.00
#
_symmetry.space_group_name_H-M   'P 1'
#
loop_
_entity.id
_entity.type
_entity.pdbx_description
1 polymer ?
#
loop_
_entity_poly.entity_id
_entity_poly.type
_entity_poly.pdbx_seq_one_letter_code
_entity_poly.pdbx_strand_id
1 'polypeptide(L)'
;MTEPVRAGRRKFFDLARPSRQHLLGYILIAPAVLMVAAIIVWPLVLAIDLSFQQVKIPRLGGASRPFSLSNYTWLFSSPEFWLSCWVTLKLVVVVTAGSVAVGLSTALLANNRFKGRSVARLGMALPWAVPEIIAVVIFAWMFDTSFVSVRLAGDQTWFYRPDDPVGQ
;
A
#
# COMPACT_ATOMS: atom_id res chain seq x y z
N MET A 1 -1.66 -43.91 -57.44
CA MET A 1 -2.53 -44.03 -56.24
C MET A 1 -2.15 -42.90 -55.30
N THR A 2 -2.91 -41.81 -55.35
CA THR A 2 -2.63 -40.52 -54.71
C THR A 2 -3.78 -40.18 -53.77
N GLU A 3 -3.57 -40.29 -52.45
CA GLU A 3 -4.51 -39.72 -51.48
C GLU A 3 -4.01 -38.34 -51.04
N PRO A 4 -4.80 -37.27 -51.19
CA PRO A 4 -4.46 -35.99 -50.60
C PRO A 4 -4.80 -36.02 -49.11
N VAL A 5 -3.81 -35.73 -48.28
CA VAL A 5 -3.98 -35.47 -46.85
C VAL A 5 -4.99 -34.33 -46.67
N ARG A 6 -6.22 -34.66 -46.28
CA ARG A 6 -7.24 -33.68 -45.91
C ARG A 6 -6.81 -32.97 -44.63
N ALA A 7 -6.19 -31.79 -44.79
CA ALA A 7 -5.96 -30.87 -43.70
C ALA A 7 -7.31 -30.38 -43.14
N GLY A 8 -7.74 -30.99 -42.03
CA GLY A 8 -8.87 -30.51 -41.24
C GLY A 8 -8.58 -29.11 -40.71
N ARG A 9 -9.21 -28.11 -41.32
CA ARG A 9 -9.16 -26.70 -40.90
C ARG A 9 -9.79 -26.58 -39.52
N ARG A 10 -8.98 -26.72 -38.46
CA ARG A 10 -9.41 -26.41 -37.09
C ARG A 10 -9.74 -24.92 -37.03
N LYS A 11 -11.03 -24.59 -37.02
CA LYS A 11 -11.53 -23.26 -36.63
C LYS A 11 -11.29 -23.08 -35.13
N PHE A 12 -10.04 -22.85 -34.75
CA PHE A 12 -9.66 -22.59 -33.35
C PHE A 12 -9.91 -21.13 -32.95
N PHE A 13 -10.24 -20.28 -33.93
CA PHE A 13 -10.47 -18.85 -33.75
C PHE A 13 -11.76 -18.44 -34.45
N ASP A 14 -12.89 -18.71 -33.82
CA ASP A 14 -14.13 -17.98 -34.09
C ASP A 14 -14.33 -16.96 -32.96
N LEU A 15 -13.43 -15.98 -32.88
CA LEU A 15 -13.39 -14.90 -31.88
C LEU A 15 -13.96 -13.57 -32.43
N ALA A 16 -14.96 -13.61 -33.31
CA ALA A 16 -15.52 -12.38 -33.87
C ALA A 16 -17.00 -12.51 -34.23
N ARG A 17 -17.86 -12.57 -33.21
CA ARG A 17 -19.22 -12.04 -33.34
C ARG A 17 -19.38 -10.83 -32.41
N PRO A 18 -19.27 -9.60 -32.94
CA PRO A 18 -19.53 -8.40 -32.17
C PRO A 18 -21.05 -8.20 -32.12
N SER A 19 -21.70 -8.57 -31.02
CA SER A 19 -23.00 -8.06 -30.58
C SER A 19 -23.49 -8.89 -29.38
N ARG A 20 -24.05 -8.23 -28.36
CA ARG A 20 -24.54 -8.79 -27.08
C ARG A 20 -23.52 -9.37 -26.07
N GLN A 21 -22.41 -9.99 -26.45
CA GLN A 21 -21.50 -10.62 -25.46
C GLN A 21 -20.74 -9.60 -24.59
N HIS A 22 -20.31 -8.46 -25.13
CA HIS A 22 -19.66 -7.41 -24.33
C HIS A 22 -20.63 -6.75 -23.34
N LEU A 23 -21.90 -6.55 -23.73
CA LEU A 23 -22.92 -5.99 -22.85
C LEU A 23 -23.19 -6.91 -21.64
N LEU A 24 -23.25 -8.23 -21.87
CA LEU A 24 -23.37 -9.21 -20.79
C LEU A 24 -22.15 -9.18 -19.86
N GLY A 25 -20.94 -9.05 -20.41
CA GLY A 25 -19.72 -8.88 -19.62
C GLY A 25 -19.76 -7.63 -18.73
N TYR A 26 -20.19 -6.48 -19.27
CA TYR A 26 -20.36 -5.27 -18.48
C TYR A 26 -21.45 -5.41 -17.41
N ILE A 27 -22.58 -6.03 -17.71
CA ILE A 27 -23.67 -6.24 -16.74
C ILE A 27 -23.22 -7.17 -15.60
N LEU A 28 -22.42 -8.20 -15.89
CA LEU A 28 -21.89 -9.10 -14.86
C LEU A 28 -20.87 -8.41 -13.93
N ILE A 29 -20.06 -7.50 -14.47
CA ILE A 29 -19.04 -6.78 -13.69
C ILE A 29 -19.62 -5.53 -13.01
N ALA A 30 -20.69 -4.95 -13.57
CA ALA A 30 -21.36 -3.76 -13.07
C ALA A 30 -21.68 -3.79 -11.56
N PRO A 31 -22.30 -4.84 -10.97
CA PRO A 31 -22.61 -4.84 -9.54
C PRO A 31 -21.35 -4.81 -8.67
N ALA A 32 -20.27 -5.50 -9.07
CA ALA A 32 -19.01 -5.48 -8.35
C ALA A 32 -18.35 -4.10 -8.41
N VAL A 33 -18.30 -3.49 -9.60
CA VAL A 33 -17.74 -2.14 -9.78
C VAL A 33 -18.56 -1.09 -9.06
N LEU A 34 -19.90 -1.15 -9.15
CA LEU A 34 -20.79 -0.23 -8.45
C LEU A 34 -20.63 -0.33 -6.93
N MET A 35 -20.50 -1.55 -6.39
CA MET A 35 -20.27 -1.75 -4.96
C MET A 35 -18.93 -1.15 -4.52
N VAL A 36 -17.83 -1.44 -5.23
CA VAL A 36 -16.51 -0.87 -4.92
C VAL A 36 -16.52 0.65 -5.06
N ALA A 37 -17.12 1.16 -6.13
CA ALA A 37 -17.27 2.60 -6.34
C ALA A 37 -18.08 3.24 -5.22
N ALA A 38 -19.20 2.66 -4.81
CA ALA A 38 -20.02 3.20 -3.72
C ALA A 38 -19.24 3.26 -2.39
N ILE A 39 -18.47 2.22 -2.07
CA ILE A 39 -17.63 2.17 -0.86
C ILE A 39 -16.55 3.26 -0.85
N ILE A 40 -16.03 3.65 -2.02
CA ILE A 40 -14.99 4.68 -2.15
C ILE A 40 -15.61 6.09 -2.24
N VAL A 41 -16.62 6.25 -3.09
CA VAL A 41 -17.25 7.54 -3.40
C VAL A 41 -18.05 8.06 -2.22
N TRP A 42 -18.75 7.20 -1.48
CA TRP A 42 -19.54 7.62 -0.33
C TRP A 42 -18.71 8.34 0.75
N PRO A 43 -17.63 7.76 1.31
CA PRO A 43 -16.79 8.46 2.28
C PRO A 43 -16.06 9.66 1.67
N LEU A 44 -15.73 9.63 0.36
CA LEU A 44 -15.11 10.76 -0.32
C LEU A 44 -16.06 11.97 -0.36
N VAL A 45 -17.33 11.77 -0.71
CA VAL A 45 -18.34 12.84 -0.71
C VAL A 45 -18.53 13.39 0.70
N LEU A 46 -18.61 12.51 1.71
CA LEU A 46 -18.68 12.94 3.12
C LEU A 46 -17.44 13.74 3.53
N ALA A 47 -16.24 13.31 3.15
CA ALA A 47 -15.01 14.02 3.46
C ALA A 47 -14.96 15.39 2.78
N ILE A 48 -15.43 15.50 1.54
CA ILE A 48 -15.53 16.77 0.82
C ILE A 48 -16.53 17.70 1.52
N ASP A 49 -17.73 17.23 1.84
CA ASP A 49 -18.74 18.03 2.56
C ASP A 49 -18.21 18.51 3.92
N LEU A 50 -17.56 17.62 4.68
CA LEU A 50 -16.91 17.94 5.95
C LEU A 50 -15.76 18.94 5.78
N SER A 51 -15.02 18.91 4.68
CA SER A 51 -13.90 19.83 4.43
C SER A 51 -14.33 21.30 4.36
N PHE A 52 -15.56 21.56 3.91
CA PHE A 52 -16.16 22.90 3.85
C PHE A 52 -16.87 23.29 5.14
N GLN A 53 -16.95 22.40 6.14
CA GLN A 53 -17.65 22.65 7.39
C GLN A 53 -16.64 22.84 8.54
N GLN A 54 -16.95 23.75 9.47
CA GLN A 54 -16.17 23.97 10.68
C GLN A 54 -16.52 22.91 11.76
N VAL A 55 -16.21 21.64 11.47
CA VAL A 55 -16.52 20.53 12.39
C VAL A 55 -15.39 20.34 13.38
N LYS A 56 -15.60 20.78 14.63
CA LYS A 56 -14.71 20.42 15.74
C LYS A 56 -15.09 19.00 16.22
N ILE A 57 -14.11 18.11 16.36
CA ILE A 57 -14.30 16.70 16.77
C ILE A 57 -15.22 16.52 17.99
N PRO A 58 -15.24 17.41 19.02
CA PRO A 58 -16.17 17.31 20.14
C PRO A 58 -17.64 17.69 19.82
N ARG A 59 -17.93 18.20 18.62
CA ARG A 59 -19.24 18.79 18.22
C ARG A 59 -19.84 18.13 16.97
N LEU A 60 -19.58 16.85 16.76
CA LEU A 60 -20.16 16.07 15.65
C LEU A 60 -21.71 16.09 15.62
N GLY A 61 -22.37 16.47 16.73
CA GLY A 61 -23.83 16.61 16.88
C GLY A 61 -24.39 18.06 16.90
N GLY A 62 -23.58 19.10 16.67
CA GLY A 62 -24.06 20.50 16.71
C GLY A 62 -24.86 20.90 15.46
N ALA A 63 -26.05 21.48 15.65
CA ALA A 63 -27.07 21.75 14.63
C ALA A 63 -26.73 22.83 13.57
N SER A 64 -25.51 23.34 13.52
CA SER A 64 -25.13 24.33 12.51
C SER A 64 -23.83 23.90 11.81
N ARG A 65 -23.97 23.50 10.55
CA ARG A 65 -22.88 23.14 9.62
C ARG A 65 -22.82 24.17 8.49
N PRO A 66 -22.53 25.46 8.78
CA PRO A 66 -22.46 26.45 7.73
C PRO A 66 -21.29 26.12 6.79
N PHE A 67 -21.55 26.25 5.49
CA PHE A 67 -20.53 26.17 4.46
C PHE A 67 -19.51 27.31 4.65
N SER A 68 -18.22 26.98 4.72
CA SER A 68 -17.14 27.94 4.94
C SER A 68 -15.86 27.53 4.20
N LEU A 69 -15.20 28.51 3.59
CA LEU A 69 -13.87 28.35 2.97
C LEU A 69 -12.71 28.55 3.96
N SER A 70 -13.01 28.89 5.22
CA SER A 70 -12.02 29.21 6.25
C SER A 70 -10.97 28.12 6.49
N ASN A 71 -11.36 26.85 6.33
CA ASN A 71 -10.45 25.70 6.52
C ASN A 71 -9.31 25.74 5.50
N TYR A 72 -9.63 26.07 4.25
CA TYR A 72 -8.66 26.17 3.16
C TYR A 72 -7.77 27.41 3.31
N THR A 73 -8.33 28.57 3.66
CA THR A 73 -7.53 29.78 3.87
C THR A 73 -6.54 29.61 5.03
N TRP A 74 -6.96 28.95 6.11
CA TRP A 74 -6.07 28.61 7.22
C TRP A 74 -4.98 27.61 6.79
N LEU A 75 -5.35 26.56 6.06
CA LEU A 75 -4.44 25.53 5.58
C LEU A 75 -3.33 26.10 4.69
N PHE A 76 -3.68 26.93 3.70
CA PHE A 76 -2.69 27.51 2.77
C PHE A 76 -1.83 28.60 3.41
N SER A 77 -2.29 29.20 4.52
CA SER A 77 -1.51 30.20 5.26
C SER A 77 -0.54 29.56 6.28
N SER A 78 -0.68 28.27 6.58
CA SER A 78 0.17 27.56 7.55
C SER A 78 1.51 27.16 6.93
N PRO A 79 2.65 27.62 7.49
CA PRO A 79 3.98 27.15 7.07
C PRO A 79 4.18 25.65 7.29
N GLU A 80 3.55 25.07 8.32
CA GLU A 80 3.65 23.65 8.66
C GLU A 80 3.00 22.77 7.59
N PHE A 81 1.92 23.23 6.95
CA PHE A 81 1.31 22.54 5.82
C PHE A 81 2.30 22.41 4.65
N TRP A 82 2.91 23.52 4.24
CA TRP A 82 3.88 23.52 3.15
C TRP A 82 5.14 22.71 3.47
N LEU A 83 5.62 22.78 4.72
CA LEU A 83 6.72 21.93 5.18
C LEU A 83 6.36 20.45 5.06
N SER A 84 5.17 20.06 5.52
CA SER A 84 4.69 18.67 5.45
C SER A 84 4.54 18.19 4.01
N CYS A 85 4.01 19.03 3.11
CA CYS A 85 3.94 18.74 1.68
C CYS A 85 5.33 18.53 1.08
N TRP A 86 6.29 19.37 1.43
CA TRP A 86 7.66 19.29 0.91
C TRP A 86 8.40 18.05 1.41
N VAL A 87 8.27 17.71 2.71
CA VAL A 87 8.84 16.49 3.29
C VAL A 87 8.23 15.26 2.63
N THR A 88 6.91 15.24 2.45
CA THR A 88 6.19 14.13 1.78
C THR A 88 6.66 13.98 0.33
N LEU A 89 6.73 15.08 -0.42
CA LEU A 89 7.18 15.06 -1.82
C LEU A 89 8.62 14.56 -1.94
N LYS A 90 9.53 15.07 -1.08
CA LYS A 90 10.91 14.60 -1.02
C LYS A 90 11.00 13.11 -0.71
N LEU A 91 10.25 12.64 0.29
CA LEU A 91 10.20 11.23 0.65
C LEU A 91 9.73 10.38 -0.53
N VAL A 92 8.63 10.74 -1.18
CA VAL A 92 8.11 10.01 -2.35
C VAL A 92 9.16 9.95 -3.46
N VAL A 93 9.77 11.09 -3.83
CA VAL A 93 10.77 11.11 -4.91
C VAL A 93 11.97 10.24 -4.57
N VAL A 94 12.54 10.38 -3.36
CA VAL A 94 13.73 9.62 -2.96
C VAL A 94 13.42 8.12 -2.86
N VAL A 95 12.32 7.76 -2.20
CA VAL A 95 11.92 6.37 -2.02
C VAL A 95 11.58 5.73 -3.36
N THR A 96 10.77 6.38 -4.21
CA THR A 96 10.42 5.84 -5.52
C THR A 96 11.65 5.70 -6.42
N ALA A 97 12.51 6.72 -6.49
CA ALA A 97 13.73 6.63 -7.30
C ALA A 97 14.66 5.51 -6.81
N GLY A 98 14.88 5.40 -5.50
CA GLY A 98 15.67 4.32 -4.91
C GLY A 98 15.07 2.93 -5.14
N SER A 99 13.75 2.79 -4.97
CA SER A 99 13.02 1.53 -5.19
C SER A 99 13.12 1.08 -6.63
N VAL A 100 12.95 2.00 -7.59
CA VAL A 100 13.07 1.71 -9.02
C VAL A 100 14.50 1.35 -9.37
N ALA A 101 15.50 2.08 -8.88
CA ALA A 101 16.91 1.79 -9.14
C ALA A 101 17.31 0.39 -8.64
N VAL A 102 16.94 0.05 -7.40
CA VAL A 102 17.22 -1.26 -6.80
C VAL A 102 16.41 -2.36 -7.49
N GLY A 103 15.12 -2.15 -7.73
CA GLY A 103 14.23 -3.10 -8.40
C GLY A 103 14.68 -3.39 -9.84
N LEU A 104 15.10 -2.37 -10.59
CA LEU A 104 15.61 -2.55 -11.95
C LEU A 104 16.96 -3.26 -11.96
N SER A 105 17.88 -2.87 -11.08
CA SER A 105 19.20 -3.51 -10.96
C SER A 105 19.06 -5.00 -10.63
N THR A 106 18.22 -5.33 -9.65
CA THR A 106 17.94 -6.72 -9.26
C THR A 106 17.19 -7.48 -10.34
N ALA A 107 16.25 -6.86 -11.06
CA ALA A 107 15.55 -7.48 -12.18
C ALA A 107 16.49 -7.84 -13.34
N LEU A 108 17.43 -6.94 -13.69
CA LEU A 108 18.43 -7.18 -14.73
C LEU A 108 19.37 -8.33 -14.34
N LEU A 109 19.86 -8.35 -13.09
CA LEU A 109 20.66 -9.46 -12.56
C LEU A 109 19.86 -10.78 -12.58
N ALA A 110 18.60 -10.73 -12.18
CA ALA A 110 17.71 -11.89 -12.16
C ALA A 110 17.30 -12.37 -13.56
N ASN A 111 17.47 -11.55 -14.61
CA ASN A 111 17.08 -11.91 -15.98
C ASN A 111 18.05 -12.93 -16.61
N ASN A 112 19.33 -12.91 -16.20
CA ASN A 112 20.34 -13.84 -16.70
C ASN A 112 20.06 -15.31 -16.31
N ARG A 113 20.59 -16.25 -17.10
CA ARG A 113 20.47 -17.69 -16.82
C ARG A 113 21.60 -18.14 -15.88
N PHE A 114 21.36 -18.05 -14.57
CA PHE A 114 22.27 -18.56 -13.54
C PHE A 114 21.65 -19.74 -12.74
N LYS A 115 22.50 -20.64 -12.25
CA LYS A 115 22.09 -21.71 -11.32
C LYS A 115 21.63 -21.08 -10.00
N GLY A 116 20.39 -21.35 -9.57
CA GLY A 116 19.80 -20.77 -8.34
C GLY A 116 18.78 -19.64 -8.54
N ARG A 117 18.43 -19.28 -9.79
CA ARG A 117 17.45 -18.22 -10.10
C ARG A 117 16.09 -18.37 -9.42
N SER A 118 15.64 -19.60 -9.15
CA SER A 118 14.39 -19.84 -8.44
C SER A 118 14.44 -19.38 -6.98
N VAL A 119 15.56 -19.65 -6.30
CA VAL A 119 15.77 -19.24 -4.90
C VAL A 119 15.91 -17.72 -4.80
N ALA A 120 16.65 -17.10 -5.72
CA ALA A 120 16.77 -15.64 -5.78
C ALA A 120 15.40 -14.95 -5.97
N ARG A 121 14.56 -15.45 -6.89
CA ARG A 121 13.20 -14.91 -7.09
C ARG A 121 12.31 -15.11 -5.86
N LEU A 122 12.44 -16.25 -5.18
CA LEU A 122 11.71 -16.49 -3.93
C LEU A 122 12.15 -15.50 -2.85
N GLY A 123 13.46 -15.28 -2.70
CA GLY A 123 14.06 -14.30 -1.79
C GLY A 123 13.56 -12.87 -2.02
N MET A 124 13.42 -12.47 -3.29
CA MET A 124 12.90 -11.16 -3.67
C MET A 124 11.39 -11.01 -3.39
N ALA A 125 10.62 -12.09 -3.44
CA ALA A 125 9.18 -12.08 -3.18
C ALA A 125 8.83 -12.19 -1.69
N LEU A 126 9.72 -12.74 -0.86
CA LEU A 126 9.51 -12.91 0.57
C LEU A 126 9.08 -11.62 1.31
N PRO A 127 9.71 -10.46 1.07
CA PRO A 127 9.34 -9.22 1.75
C PRO A 127 7.90 -8.79 1.49
N TRP A 128 7.33 -9.11 0.33
CA TRP A 128 5.94 -8.77 0.02
C TRP A 128 4.92 -9.52 0.87
N ALA A 129 5.28 -10.72 1.37
CA ALA A 129 4.43 -11.48 2.27
C ALA A 129 4.46 -10.94 3.71
N VAL A 130 5.43 -10.06 4.04
CA VAL A 130 5.56 -9.47 5.37
C VAL A 130 4.53 -8.34 5.52
N PRO A 131 3.65 -8.38 6.53
CA PRO A 131 2.77 -7.28 6.86
C PRO A 131 3.57 -6.01 7.19
N GLU A 132 3.09 -4.85 6.73
CA GLU A 132 3.76 -3.56 6.91
C GLU A 132 4.08 -3.24 8.38
N ILE A 133 3.14 -3.53 9.28
CA ILE A 133 3.32 -3.31 10.74
C ILE A 133 4.55 -4.07 11.27
N ILE A 134 4.78 -5.30 10.81
CA ILE A 134 5.93 -6.12 11.25
C ILE A 134 7.24 -5.48 10.76
N ALA A 135 7.28 -5.00 9.52
CA ALA A 135 8.45 -4.33 8.98
C ALA A 135 8.81 -3.07 9.81
N VAL A 136 7.80 -2.28 10.22
CA VAL A 136 7.99 -1.10 11.07
C VAL A 136 8.56 -1.47 12.45
N VAL A 137 8.06 -2.54 13.07
CA VAL A 137 8.54 -3.00 14.39
C VAL A 137 9.98 -3.51 14.31
N ILE A 138 10.31 -4.33 13.31
CA ILE A 138 11.69 -4.81 13.10
C ILE A 138 12.63 -3.62 12.87
N PHE A 139 12.21 -2.67 12.04
CA PHE A 139 12.99 -1.45 11.81
C PHE A 139 13.20 -0.66 13.10
N ALA A 140 12.16 -0.45 13.90
CA ALA A 140 12.30 0.22 15.20
C ALA A 140 13.29 -0.50 16.12
N TRP A 141 13.22 -1.84 16.20
CA TRP A 141 14.17 -2.64 16.98
C TRP A 141 15.62 -2.55 16.45
N MET A 142 15.82 -2.44 15.14
CA MET A 142 17.15 -2.26 14.56
C MET A 142 17.83 -0.96 15.01
N PHE A 143 17.04 0.08 15.31
CA PHE A 143 17.54 1.38 15.75
C PHE A 143 17.39 1.62 17.26
N ASP A 144 16.86 0.66 18.01
CA ASP A 144 16.81 0.73 19.48
C ASP A 144 18.15 0.32 20.09
N THR A 145 18.85 1.30 20.66
CA THR A 145 20.12 1.11 21.36
C THR A 145 20.02 0.21 22.60
N SER A 146 18.82 0.02 23.17
CA SER A 146 18.58 -0.79 24.37
C SER A 146 18.60 -2.28 24.07
N PHE A 147 18.08 -2.70 22.91
CA PHE A 147 18.05 -4.12 22.51
C PHE A 147 19.40 -4.61 21.97
N VAL A 148 20.18 -3.75 21.31
CA VAL A 148 21.48 -4.12 20.73
C VAL A 148 22.58 -4.22 21.80
N SER A 149 22.56 -3.34 22.82
CA SER A 149 23.57 -3.33 23.89
C SER A 149 23.36 -4.44 24.93
N VAL A 150 22.12 -4.74 25.30
CA VAL A 150 21.77 -5.76 26.32
C VAL A 150 22.13 -7.19 25.86
N ARG A 151 22.30 -7.42 24.55
CA ARG A 151 22.60 -8.76 24.01
C ARG A 151 24.09 -9.02 23.69
N LEU A 152 24.91 -7.97 23.69
CA LEU A 152 26.37 -8.08 23.50
C LEU A 152 27.13 -8.11 24.82
N ALA A 153 26.56 -7.56 25.89
CA ALA A 153 27.02 -7.80 27.25
C ALA A 153 26.40 -9.10 27.75
N GLY A 154 27.12 -10.22 27.58
CA GLY A 154 26.82 -11.44 28.31
C GLY A 154 26.79 -11.15 29.80
N ASP A 155 25.68 -11.56 30.43
CA ASP A 155 25.27 -11.31 31.81
C ASP A 155 24.50 -9.99 32.03
N GLN A 156 23.18 -10.13 32.22
CA GLN A 156 22.36 -9.54 33.30
C GLN A 156 20.90 -9.60 32.83
N THR A 157 20.13 -10.52 33.40
CA THR A 157 18.69 -10.72 33.19
C THR A 157 17.89 -9.63 33.93
N TRP A 158 17.25 -8.72 33.19
CA TRP A 158 16.45 -7.60 33.74
C TRP A 158 14.94 -7.90 33.88
N PHE A 159 14.52 -9.17 33.80
CA PHE A 159 13.16 -9.53 34.22
C PHE A 159 13.05 -9.32 35.74
N TYR A 160 12.24 -8.34 36.14
CA TYR A 160 11.67 -8.11 37.47
C TYR A 160 12.35 -8.88 38.62
N ARG A 161 13.22 -8.20 39.37
CA ARG A 161 13.75 -8.71 40.65
C ARG A 161 12.64 -8.61 41.70
N PRO A 162 12.11 -9.72 42.25
CA PRO A 162 11.04 -9.71 43.24
C PRO A 162 11.46 -9.20 44.63
N ASP A 163 12.64 -8.60 44.77
CA ASP A 163 13.32 -8.28 46.02
C ASP A 163 13.37 -6.78 46.37
N ASP A 164 12.66 -5.93 45.62
CA ASP A 164 12.51 -4.51 45.98
C ASP A 164 11.55 -4.38 47.19
N PRO A 165 12.00 -3.82 48.34
CA PRO A 165 11.15 -3.66 49.50
C PRO A 165 10.03 -2.65 49.19
N VAL A 166 8.78 -3.10 49.34
CA VAL A 166 7.59 -2.28 49.21
C VAL A 166 7.53 -1.28 50.37
N GLY A 167 7.83 -0.02 50.12
CA GLY A 167 7.48 1.13 50.97
C GLY A 167 8.64 2.09 51.26
N GLN A 168 8.50 3.37 50.91
CA GLN A 168 7.62 4.32 51.62
C GLN A 168 6.92 5.25 50.65
#